data_AF-A0A645IL18-F1
#
_entry.id   AF-A0A645IL18-F1
#
_cell.length_a   1.000
_cell.length_b   1.000
_cell.length_c   1.000
_cell.angle_alpha   90.00
_cell.angle_beta   90.00
_cell.angle_gamma   90.00
#
_symmetry.space_group_name_H-M   'P 1'
#
loop_
_entity.id
_entity.type
_entity.pdbx_description
1 polymer ?
#
loop_
_entity_poly.entity_id
_entity_poly.type
_entity_poly.pdbx_seq_one_letter_code
_entity_poly.pdbx_strand_id
1 'polypeptide(L)' 'MAAHEIMLGTPAIRNLIREAKVAQMYSTIQTSQNMGMQTLDQNLTDLVRRNLISPAEARSKAKIPENFPG' A
#
# COMPACT_ATOMS: atom_id res chain seq x y z
N MET A 1 13.69 9.64 2.20
CA MET A 1 13.14 8.83 1.09
C MET A 1 11.65 9.05 0.99
N ALA A 2 11.04 8.70 -0.14
CA ALA A 2 9.60 8.83 -0.33
C ALA A 2 8.97 7.45 -0.52
N ALA A 3 7.94 7.15 0.27
CA ALA A 3 7.08 5.99 0.11
C ALA A 3 5.71 6.48 -0.36
N HIS A 4 5.11 5.77 -1.31
CA HIS A 4 3.86 6.17 -1.95
C HIS A 4 2.88 5.00 -1.98
N GLU A 5 1.61 5.34 -1.80
CA GLU A 5 0.47 4.49 -2.15
C GLU A 5 -0.05 4.89 -3.54
N ILE A 6 -0.29 3.90 -4.40
CA ILE A 6 -0.72 4.11 -5.79
C ILE A 6 -1.98 3.29 -6.04
N MET A 7 -3.07 3.99 -6.35
CA MET A 7 -4.33 3.41 -6.80
C MET A 7 -4.65 3.93 -8.20
N LEU A 8 -4.82 3.03 -9.18
CA LEU A 8 -5.25 3.41 -10.52
C LEU A 8 -6.78 3.42 -10.60
N GLY A 9 -7.32 4.46 -11.24
CA GLY A 9 -8.78 4.63 -11.43
C GLY A 9 -9.39 3.69 -12.48
N THR A 10 -9.25 2.38 -12.28
CA THR A 10 -9.83 1.33 -13.14
C THR A 10 -11.37 1.35 -13.09
N PRO A 11 -12.06 0.76 -14.09
CA PRO A 11 -13.51 0.62 -14.03
C PRO A 11 -14.01 -0.04 -12.73
N ALA A 12 -13.28 -1.03 -12.21
CA ALA A 12 -13.59 -1.69 -10.95
C ALA A 12 -13.51 -0.73 -9.75
N ILE A 13 -12.43 0.04 -9.61
CA ILE A 13 -12.28 1.04 -8.54
C ILE A 13 -13.39 2.10 -8.64
N ARG A 14 -13.70 2.58 -9.86
CA ARG A 14 -14.78 3.56 -10.06
C ARG A 14 -16.16 3.02 -9.67
N ASN A 15 -16.42 1.73 -9.89
CA ASN A 15 -17.65 1.07 -9.42
C ASN A 15 -17.67 1.03 -7.88
N LEU A 16 -16.57 0.62 -7.24
CA LEU A 16 -16.47 0.59 -5.77
C LEU A 16 -16.69 1.96 -5.13
N ILE A 17 -16.20 3.04 -5.77
CA ILE A 17 -16.46 4.42 -5.33
C ILE A 17 -17.95 4.75 -5.39
N ARG A 18 -18.62 4.43 -6.51
CA ARG A 18 -20.07 4.66 -6.69
C ARG A 18 -20.92 3.90 -5.66
N GLU A 19 -20.45 2.73 -5.24
CA GLU A 19 -21.12 1.88 -4.25
C GLU A 19 -20.69 2.16 -2.79
N ALA A 20 -19.85 3.17 -2.55
CA ALA A 20 -19.29 3.51 -1.24
C ALA A 20 -18.53 2.34 -0.55
N LYS A 21 -17.97 1.41 -1.33
CA LYS A 21 -17.26 0.21 -0.84
C LYS A 21 -15.77 0.46 -0.60
N VAL A 22 -15.47 1.41 0.30
CA VAL A 22 -14.10 1.88 0.54
C VAL A 22 -13.14 0.77 0.98
N ALA A 23 -13.58 -0.13 1.86
CA ALA A 23 -12.75 -1.24 2.34
C ALA A 23 -12.30 -2.16 1.20
N GLN A 24 -13.18 -2.41 0.22
CA GLN A 24 -12.86 -3.27 -0.92
C GLN A 24 -11.86 -2.62 -1.88
N MET A 25 -11.79 -1.27 -1.91
CA MET A 25 -10.77 -0.57 -2.70
C MET A 25 -9.36 -0.89 -2.20
N TYR A 26 -9.15 -0.97 -0.88
CA TYR A 26 -7.85 -1.33 -0.31
C TYR A 26 -7.42 -2.74 -0.70
N SER A 27 -8.34 -3.72 -0.60
CA SER A 27 -8.09 -5.09 -1.08
C SER A 27 -7.76 -5.13 -2.56
N THR A 28 -8.38 -4.25 -3.36
CA THR A 28 -8.11 -4.15 -4.80
C THR A 28 -6.70 -3.63 -5.09
N ILE A 29 -6.24 -2.59 -4.36
CA ILE A 29 -4.86 -2.10 -4.47
C ILE A 29 -3.88 -3.24 -4.16
N GLN A 30 -4.12 -3.96 -3.07
CA GLN A 30 -3.21 -5.01 -2.57
C GLN A 30 -3.01 -6.13 -3.58
N THR A 31 -4.05 -6.53 -4.32
CA THR A 31 -4.00 -7.63 -5.29
C THR A 31 -3.62 -7.20 -6.71
N SER A 32 -3.71 -5.91 -7.03
CA SER A 32 -3.50 -5.36 -8.39
C SER A 32 -2.06 -4.87 -8.63
N GLN A 33 -1.08 -5.48 -7.97
CA GLN A 33 0.31 -5.05 -8.04
C GLN A 33 0.90 -5.17 -9.45
N ASN A 34 0.44 -6.16 -10.22
CA ASN A 34 0.77 -6.36 -11.63
C ASN A 34 0.31 -5.20 -12.54
N MET A 35 -0.72 -4.46 -12.14
CA MET A 35 -1.18 -3.25 -12.85
C MET A 35 -0.44 -1.99 -12.40
N GLY A 36 0.54 -2.10 -11.50
CA GLY A 36 1.27 -0.96 -10.93
C GLY A 36 0.57 -0.31 -9.73
N MET A 37 -0.46 -0.94 -9.16
CA MET A 37 -1.01 -0.52 -7.87
C MET A 37 -0.08 -0.94 -6.73
N GLN A 38 -0.07 -0.20 -5.63
CA GLN A 38 0.76 -0.52 -4.48
C GLN A 38 0.19 0.15 -3.22
N THR A 39 0.07 -0.59 -2.13
CA THR A 39 -0.28 0.01 -0.83
C THR A 39 0.96 0.66 -0.20
N LEU A 40 0.75 1.60 0.73
CA LEU A 40 1.87 2.20 1.46
C LEU A 40 2.74 1.13 2.15
N ASP A 41 2.11 0.15 2.82
CA ASP A 41 2.82 -0.91 3.55
C ASP A 41 3.64 -1.81 2.62
N GLN A 42 3.14 -2.10 1.42
CA GLN A 42 3.91 -2.84 0.40
C GLN A 42 5.15 -2.07 -0.03
N ASN A 43 5.04 -0.74 -0.19
CA ASN A 43 6.18 0.10 -0.57
C ASN A 43 7.21 0.19 0.56
N LEU A 44 6.76 0.44 1.80
CA LEU A 44 7.63 0.43 2.97
C LEU A 44 8.34 -0.92 3.15
N THR A 45 7.65 -2.04 2.91
CA THR A 45 8.25 -3.38 2.95
C THR A 45 9.33 -3.54 1.89
N ASP A 46 9.13 -3.06 0.67
CA ASP A 46 10.15 -3.09 -0.38
C ASP A 46 11.37 -2.24 -0.02
N LEU A 47 11.15 -1.03 0.52
CA LEU A 47 12.23 -0.14 0.95
C LEU A 47 13.07 -0.77 2.07
N VAL A 48 12.44 -1.40 3.06
CA VAL A 48 13.16 -2.15 4.12
C VAL A 48 13.92 -3.33 3.53
N ARG A 49 13.28 -4.12 2.67
CA ARG A 49 13.90 -5.28 2.01
C ARG A 49 15.14 -4.89 1.18
N ARG A 50 15.12 -3.70 0.59
CA ARG A 50 16.24 -3.14 -0.19
C ARG A 50 17.28 -2.43 0.68
N ASN A 51 17.15 -2.47 2.01
CA ASN A 51 17.98 -1.76 3.00
C ASN A 51 18.06 -0.25 2.75
N LEU A 52 16.99 0.32 2.20
CA LEU A 52 16.89 1.74 1.90
C LEU A 52 16.42 2.54 3.12
N ILE A 53 15.61 1.92 3.98
CA ILE A 53 15.17 2.46 5.27
C ILE A 53 15.26 1.38 6.35
N SER A 54 15.28 1.79 7.63
CA SER A 54 15.25 0.83 8.75
C SER A 54 13.82 0.30 9.00
N PRO A 55 13.68 -0.93 9.55
CA PRO A 55 12.38 -1.44 9.99
C PRO A 55 11.66 -0.51 10.98
N ALA A 56 12.40 0.12 11.90
CA ALA A 56 11.87 1.08 12.86
C ALA A 56 11.33 2.36 12.18
N GLU A 57 12.03 2.87 11.16
CA GLU A 57 11.56 4.01 10.37
C GLU A 57 10.28 3.65 9.60
N ALA A 58 10.25 2.48 8.96
CA ALA A 58 9.06 1.98 8.28
C ALA A 58 7.87 1.82 9.23
N ARG A 59 8.10 1.25 10.41
CA ARG A 59 7.09 1.06 11.47
C ARG A 59 6.43 2.38 11.88
N SER A 60 7.19 3.48 11.95
CA SER A 60 6.66 4.80 12.32
C SER A 60 5.72 5.43 11.29
N LYS A 61 5.73 4.93 10.05
CA LYS A 61 4.95 5.46 8.90
C LYS A 61 3.93 4.46 8.34
N ALA A 62 4.04 3.19 8.72
CA ALA A 62 3.16 2.13 8.24
C ALA A 62 1.73 2.28 8.74
N LYS A 63 0.78 1.85 7.93
CA LYS A 63 -0.62 1.74 8.31
C LYS A 63 -0.85 0.55 9.25
N ILE A 64 -0.06 -0.52 9.07
CA ILE A 64 -0.02 -1.70 9.92
C ILE A 64 1.41 -1.85 10.47
N PRO A 65 1.75 -1.17 11.58
CA PRO A 65 3.09 -1.20 12.18
C PRO A 65 3.56 -2.59 12.57
N GLU A 66 2.64 -3.51 12.85
CA GLU A 66 2.90 -4.91 13.23
C GLU A 66 3.65 -5.68 12.14
N ASN A 67 3.56 -5.26 10.89
CA ASN A 67 4.29 -5.86 9.76
C ASN A 67 5.80 -5.60 9.82
N PHE A 68 6.27 -4.66 10.66
CA PHE A 68 7.67 -4.25 10.75
C PHE A 68 8.21 -4.52 12.16
N PRO A 69 9.16 -5.46 12.34
CA PRO A 69 9.82 -5.66 13.63
C PRO A 69 10.60 -4.39 14.02
N GLY A 70 10.52 -4.03 15.31
CA GLY A 70 11.21 -2.87 15.89
C GLY A 70 12.61 -3.21 16.36
#